data_AF-A0A316F973-F1
#
_entry.id   AF-A0A316F973-F1
#
_cell.length_a   1.000
_cell.length_b   1.000
_cell.length_c   1.000
_cell.angle_alpha   90.00
_cell.angle_beta   90.00
_cell.angle_gamma   90.00
#
_symmetry.space_group_name_H-M   'P 1'
#
loop_
_entity.id
_entity.type
_entity.pdbx_description
1 polymer ?
#
loop_
_entity_poly.entity_id
_entity_poly.type
_entity_poly.pdbx_seq_one_letter_code
_entity_poly.pdbx_strand_id
1 'polypeptide(L)' 'MKVSAVTPFSYDSSAAYGRLQVARTKLATDQMPCAATSAVITADRAAIVNAEAEVARIEAARAAEAANFQRSGRFLDVFA' A
#
# COMPACT_ATOMS: atom_id res chain seq x y z
N MET A 1 0.82 27.71 21.48
CA MET A 1 0.18 27.04 20.33
C MET A 1 0.62 25.57 20.36
N LYS A 2 -0.19 24.65 20.88
CA LYS A 2 0.13 23.22 20.89
C LYS A 2 -0.22 22.67 19.51
N VAL A 3 0.78 22.51 18.66
CA VAL A 3 0.61 21.76 17.42
C VAL A 3 0.52 20.29 17.84
N SER A 4 -0.69 19.77 17.99
CA SER A 4 -0.89 18.33 18.00
C SER A 4 -0.34 17.82 16.68
N ALA A 5 0.80 17.11 16.74
CA ALA A 5 1.25 16.31 15.63
C ALA A 5 0.07 15.40 15.29
N VAL A 6 -0.59 15.69 14.18
CA VAL A 6 -1.49 14.74 13.53
C VAL A 6 -0.62 13.52 13.34
N THR A 7 -0.82 12.50 14.18
CA THR A 7 -0.21 11.20 13.94
C THR A 7 -0.64 10.83 12.54
N PRO A 8 0.28 10.77 11.56
CA PRO A 8 -0.12 10.33 10.24
C PRO A 8 -0.72 8.95 10.48
N PHE A 9 -2.00 8.78 10.11
CA PHE A 9 -2.53 7.46 9.86
C PHE A 9 -1.43 6.76 9.08
N SER A 10 -0.86 5.70 9.65
CA SER A 10 0.29 5.03 9.07
C SER A 10 -0.16 4.46 7.74
N TYR A 11 -0.04 5.26 6.68
CA TYR A 11 0.04 4.86 5.30
C TYR A 11 1.33 4.07 5.20
N ASP A 12 1.34 2.88 5.78
CA ASP A 12 2.48 2.00 5.77
C ASP A 12 2.50 1.33 4.41
N SER A 13 2.87 2.11 3.39
CA SER A 13 3.12 1.64 2.04
C SER A 13 4.07 0.44 2.09
N SER A 14 5.05 0.45 3.01
CA SER A 14 6.00 -0.65 3.16
C SER A 14 5.32 -1.96 3.59
N ALA A 15 4.38 -1.92 4.54
CA ALA A 15 3.58 -3.08 4.93
C ALA A 15 2.63 -3.54 3.82
N ALA A 16 2.03 -2.61 3.06
CA ALA A 16 1.17 -2.95 1.93
C ALA A 16 1.94 -3.62 0.77
N TYR A 17 3.10 -3.07 0.41
CA TYR A 17 4.01 -3.71 -0.55
C TYR A 17 4.53 -5.06 -0.04
N GLY A 18 4.79 -5.19 1.27
CA GLY A 18 5.15 -6.46 1.89
C GLY A 18 4.07 -7.53 1.70
N ARG A 19 2.81 -7.19 1.95
CA ARG A 19 1.66 -8.11 1.73
C ARG A 19 1.50 -8.49 0.25
N LEU A 20 1.68 -7.54 -0.66
CA LEU A 20 1.66 -7.81 -2.10
C LEU A 20 2.78 -8.77 -2.51
N GLN A 21 4.00 -8.56 -2.01
CA GLN A 21 5.14 -9.41 -2.31
C GLN A 21 4.93 -10.84 -1.78
N VAL A 22 4.40 -10.99 -0.57
CA VAL A 22 4.06 -12.31 0.01
C VAL A 22 3.03 -13.03 -0.86
N ALA A 23 1.97 -12.35 -1.29
CA ALA A 23 0.95 -12.94 -2.16
C ALA A 23 1.52 -13.38 -3.51
N ARG A 24 2.41 -12.59 -4.11
CA ARG A 24 3.11 -12.93 -5.36
C ARG A 24 4.04 -14.13 -5.21
N THR A 25 4.83 -14.18 -4.13
CA THR A 25 5.69 -15.32 -3.84
C THR A 25 4.87 -16.60 -3.66
N LYS A 26 3.74 -16.51 -2.94
CA LYS A 26 2.85 -17.65 -2.73
C LYS A 26 2.30 -18.19 -4.05
N LEU A 27 1.79 -17.31 -4.92
CA LEU A 27 1.33 -17.71 -6.26
C LEU A 27 2.45 -18.35 -7.09
N ALA A 28 3.68 -17.85 -7.00
CA ALA A 28 4.82 -18.40 -7.73
C ALA A 28 5.16 -19.83 -7.25
N THR A 29 5.08 -20.08 -5.94
CA THR A 29 5.24 -21.43 -5.37
C THR A 29 4.09 -22.36 -5.80
N ASP A 30 2.85 -21.88 -5.74
CA ASP A 30 1.66 -22.68 -6.02
C ASP A 30 1.50 -23.01 -7.52
N GLN A 31 2.18 -22.27 -8.40
CA GLN A 31 2.26 -22.57 -9.83
C GLN A 31 3.29 -23.65 -10.20
N MET A 32 4.10 -24.13 -9.24
CA MET A 32 5.00 -25.24 -9.49
C MET A 32 4.19 -26.52 -9.79
N PRO A 33 4.66 -27.39 -10.71
CA PRO A 33 3.97 -28.63 -11.03
C PRO A 33 3.69 -29.44 -9.77
N CYS A 34 2.44 -29.87 -9.59
CA CYS A 34 1.96 -30.67 -8.44
C CYS A 34 1.92 -29.95 -7.08
N ALA A 35 2.19 -28.63 -7.00
CA ALA A 35 2.23 -27.89 -5.73
C ALA A 35 0.85 -27.47 -5.20
N ALA A 36 -0.06 -27.03 -6.07
CA ALA A 36 -1.39 -26.56 -5.66
C ALA A 36 -2.49 -26.92 -6.67
N THR A 37 -3.73 -26.97 -6.19
CA THR A 37 -4.90 -27.16 -7.06
C THR A 37 -5.28 -25.86 -7.76
N SER A 38 -6.04 -25.95 -8.86
CA SER A 38 -6.51 -24.76 -9.60
C SER A 38 -7.33 -23.80 -8.75
N ALA A 39 -8.06 -24.31 -7.75
CA ALA A 39 -8.82 -23.50 -6.79
C ALA A 39 -7.90 -22.63 -5.93
N VAL A 40 -6.78 -23.19 -5.45
CA VAL A 40 -5.79 -22.46 -4.64
C VAL A 40 -5.10 -21.38 -5.48
N ILE A 41 -4.69 -21.72 -6.71
CA ILE A 41 -4.09 -20.75 -7.64
C ILE A 41 -5.05 -19.58 -7.92
N THR A 42 -6.35 -19.86 -8.07
CA THR A 42 -7.38 -18.83 -8.25
C THR A 42 -7.50 -17.93 -7.01
N ALA A 43 -7.50 -18.50 -5.82
CA ALA A 43 -7.57 -17.76 -4.56
C ALA A 43 -6.34 -16.86 -4.37
N ASP A 44 -5.14 -17.35 -4.71
CA ASP A 44 -3.90 -16.59 -4.64
C ASP A 44 -3.89 -15.41 -5.62
N ARG A 45 -4.40 -15.61 -6.84
CA ARG A 45 -4.60 -14.50 -7.79
C ARG A 45 -5.55 -13.45 -7.25
N ALA A 46 -6.66 -13.85 -6.62
CA ALA A 46 -7.58 -12.91 -5.98
C ALA A 46 -6.93 -12.16 -4.81
N ALA A 47 -6.08 -12.82 -4.02
CA ALA A 47 -5.32 -12.20 -2.95
C ALA A 47 -4.34 -11.13 -3.47
N ILE A 48 -3.68 -11.38 -4.61
CA ILE A 48 -2.83 -10.38 -5.28
C ILE A 48 -3.65 -9.16 -5.69
N VAL A 49 -4.79 -9.34 -6.37
CA VAL A 49 -5.64 -8.23 -6.81
C VAL A 49 -6.08 -7.37 -5.63
N ASN A 50 -6.47 -7.99 -4.51
CA ASN A 50 -6.85 -7.27 -3.30
C ASN A 50 -5.68 -6.48 -2.70
N ALA A 51 -4.48 -7.07 -2.67
CA ALA A 51 -3.28 -6.40 -2.18
C ALA A 51 -2.84 -5.24 -3.09
N GLU A 52 -2.97 -5.38 -4.41
CA GLU A 52 -2.72 -4.30 -5.38
C GLU A 52 -3.70 -3.14 -5.21
N ALA A 53 -4.98 -3.44 -4.98
CA ALA A 53 -5.99 -2.42 -4.68
C ALA A 53 -5.71 -1.69 -3.35
N GLU A 54 -5.16 -2.38 -2.35
CA GLU A 54 -4.72 -1.76 -1.09
C GLU A 54 -3.55 -0.80 -1.31
N VAL A 55 -2.50 -1.23 -2.04
CA VAL A 55 -1.36 -0.38 -2.41
C VAL A 55 -1.83 0.84 -3.18
N ALA A 56 -2.69 0.66 -4.19
CA ALA A 56 -3.23 1.76 -4.99
C ALA A 56 -4.00 2.79 -4.14
N ARG A 57 -4.81 2.34 -3.17
CA ARG A 57 -5.52 3.25 -2.26
C ARG A 57 -4.56 4.05 -1.38
N ILE A 58 -3.52 3.42 -0.86
CA ILE A 58 -2.52 4.08 0.00
C ILE A 58 -1.74 5.13 -0.80
N GLU A 59 -1.26 4.78 -1.99
CA GLU A 59 -0.52 5.73 -2.84
C GLU A 59 -1.41 6.89 -3.33
N ALA A 60 -2.68 6.62 -3.65
CA ALA A 60 -3.63 7.68 -3.99
C ALA A 60 -3.88 8.65 -2.82
N ALA A 61 -4.02 8.12 -1.60
CA ALA A 61 -4.18 8.95 -0.41
C ALA A 61 -2.93 9.80 -0.12
N ARG A 62 -1.74 9.22 -0.30
CA ARG A 62 -0.45 9.93 -0.16
C ARG A 62 -0.30 11.04 -1.20
N ALA A 63 -0.69 10.79 -2.45
CA ALA A 63 -0.68 11.81 -3.50
C ALA A 63 -1.65 12.96 -3.21
N ALA A 64 -2.84 12.66 -2.67
CA ALA A 64 -3.80 13.68 -2.24
C ALA A 64 -3.27 14.52 -1.07
N GLU A 65 -2.59 13.90 -0.10
CA GLU A 65 -1.94 14.59 1.01
C GLU A 65 -0.79 15.50 0.52
N ALA A 66 0.06 15.01 -0.38
CA ALA A 66 1.11 15.81 -1.00
C ALA A 66 0.56 17.02 -1.75
N ALA A 67 -0.53 16.84 -2.53
CA ALA A 67 -1.20 17.93 -3.23
C ALA A 67 -1.82 18.96 -2.26
N ASN A 68 -2.41 18.50 -1.16
CA ASN A 68 -2.94 19.36 -0.11
C ASN A 68 -1.83 20.15 0.59
N PHE A 69 -0.70 19.51 0.88
CA PHE A 69 0.47 20.17 1.47
C PHE A 69 1.01 21.26 0.54
N GLN A 70 1.20 20.96 -0.75
CA GLN A 70 1.63 21.95 -1.76
C GLN A 70 0.65 23.12 -1.87
N ARG A 71 -0.66 22.85 -1.93
CA ARG A 71 -1.69 23.88 -2.02
C ARG A 71 -1.76 24.76 -0.77
N SER A 72 -1.48 24.20 0.40
CA SER A 72 -1.62 24.90 1.68
C SER A 72 -0.55 25.96 1.95
N GLY A 73 0.51 26.06 1.13
CA GLY A 73 1.59 27.03 1.34
C GLY A 73 2.42 26.82 2.62
N ARG A 74 2.13 25.78 3.42
CA ARG A 74 2.84 25.43 4.67
C ARG A 74 4.33 25.15 4.48
N PHE A 75 4.81 25.06 3.24
CA PHE A 75 6.22 25.01 2.91
C PHE A 75 6.98 26.26 3.41
N LEU A 76 6.33 27.44 3.47
CA LEU A 76 6.97 28.69 3.90
C LEU A 76 7.11 28.81 5.43
N ASP A 77 6.23 28.17 6.22
CA ASP A 77 6.25 28.22 7.69
C ASP A 77 7.29 27.28 8.33
N VAL A 78 7.87 26.34 7.59
CA VAL A 78 8.86 25.38 8.11
C VAL A 78 10.30 25.92 8.03
N PHE A 79 10.53 26.97 7.24
CA PHE A 79 11.86 27.56 7.00
C PHE A 79 11.99 29.04 7.43
N ALA A 80 10.97 29.60 8.10
CA ALA A 80 11.00 30.95 8.69
C ALA A 80 11.16 30.87 10.21
#